data_AF-A0A2V4VD71-F1
#
_entry.id   AF-A0A2V4VD71-F1
#
_cell.length_a   1.000
_cell.length_b   1.000
_cell.length_c   1.000
_cell.angle_alpha   90.00
_cell.angle_beta   90.00
_cell.angle_gamma   90.00
#
_symmetry.space_group_name_H-M   'P 1'
#
loop_
_entity.id
_entity.type
_entity.pdbx_description
1 polymer ?
#
loop_
_entity_poly.entity_id
_entity_poly.type
_entity_poly.pdbx_seq_one_letter_code
_entity_poly.pdbx_strand_id
1 'polypeptide(L)' 'MDIEKFTELLDEKIFGIAKELRDEHGLSNLIINQDSTYSTGQITVSLTEK' A
#
# COMPACT_ATOMS: atom_id res chain seq x y z
N MET A 1 10.80 -15.92 11.31
CA MET A 1 9.77 -14.92 10.94
C MET A 1 9.32 -15.33 9.55
N ASP A 2 8.07 -15.76 9.38
CA ASP A 2 7.59 -16.25 8.10
C ASP A 2 7.34 -15.11 7.12
N ILE A 3 7.50 -15.40 5.83
CA ILE A 3 7.37 -14.42 4.75
C ILE A 3 5.99 -13.75 4.76
N GLU A 4 4.94 -14.51 5.07
CA GLU A 4 3.56 -14.01 5.15
C GLU A 4 3.42 -12.88 6.17
N LYS A 5 3.88 -13.09 7.41
CA LYS A 5 3.84 -12.05 8.46
C LYS A 5 4.70 -10.84 8.13
N PHE A 6 5.82 -11.04 7.46
CA PHE A 6 6.67 -9.93 7.02
C PHE A 6 5.97 -9.10 5.93
N THR A 7 5.32 -9.77 4.98
CA THR A 7 4.58 -9.13 3.90
C THR A 7 3.32 -8.42 4.41
N GLU A 8 2.60 -8.99 5.39
CA GLU A 8 1.47 -8.31 6.06
C GLU A 8 1.91 -7.00 6.74
N LEU A 9 3.02 -7.02 7.48
CA LEU A 9 3.53 -5.81 8.16
C LEU A 9 3.99 -4.74 7.17
N LEU A 10 4.56 -5.15 6.03
CA LEU A 10 4.95 -4.24 4.95
C LEU A 10 3.73 -3.66 4.24
N ASP A 11 2.71 -4.47 4.01
CA ASP A 11 1.45 -4.07 3.38
C ASP A 11 0.82 -2.89 4.14
N GLU A 12 0.60 -3.04 5.45
CA GLU A 12 0.02 -1.99 6.29
C GLU A 12 0.87 -0.70 6.29
N LYS A 13 2.19 -0.85 6.34
CA LYS A 13 3.14 0.28 6.31
C LYS A 13 3.06 1.05 5.00
N ILE A 14 3.06 0.37 3.86
CA ILE A 14 3.04 1.00 2.54
C ILE A 14 1.71 1.73 2.33
N PHE A 15 0.59 1.12 2.73
CA PHE A 15 -0.72 1.75 2.65
C PHE A 15 -0.79 3.05 3.48
N GLY A 16 -0.26 3.00 4.71
CA GLY A 16 -0.19 4.16 5.59
C GLY A 16 0.57 5.32 4.96
N ILE A 17 1.77 5.06 4.43
CA ILE A 17 2.60 6.08 3.76
C ILE A 17 1.89 6.64 2.54
N ALA A 18 1.27 5.80 1.70
CA ALA A 18 0.56 6.26 0.52
C ALA A 18 -0.61 7.19 0.88
N LYS A 19 -1.32 6.89 1.98
CA LYS A 19 -2.42 7.72 2.49
C LYS A 19 -1.91 9.04 3.07
N GLU A 20 -0.83 9.03 3.84
CA GLU A 20 -0.19 10.24 4.36
C GLU A 20 0.25 11.16 3.23
N LEU A 21 0.96 10.62 2.22
CA LEU A 21 1.37 11.39 1.04
C LEU A 21 0.18 11.97 0.28
N ARG A 22 -0.91 11.22 0.15
CA ARG A 22 -2.14 11.71 -0.48
C ARG A 22 -2.72 12.90 0.28
N ASP A 23 -2.78 12.80 1.61
CA ASP A 23 -3.43 13.79 2.46
C ASP A 23 -2.54 15.04 2.65
N GLU A 24 -1.21 14.89 2.78
CA GLU A 24 -0.25 16.00 2.94
C GLU A 24 -0.08 16.83 1.66
N HIS A 25 -0.12 16.21 0.48
CA HIS A 25 0.06 16.92 -0.79
C HIS A 25 -1.25 17.41 -1.40
N GLY A 26 -2.38 17.30 -0.69
CA GLY A 26 -3.68 17.72 -1.21
C GLY A 26 -4.17 16.91 -2.41
N LEU A 27 -3.62 15.69 -2.58
CA LEU A 27 -3.90 14.78 -3.69
C LEU A 27 -5.13 13.91 -3.39
N SER A 28 -6.15 14.46 -2.73
CA SER A 28 -7.37 13.74 -2.31
C SER A 28 -8.14 13.11 -3.47
N ASN A 29 -7.85 13.52 -4.71
CA ASN A 29 -8.39 12.95 -5.94
C ASN A 29 -7.72 11.63 -6.35
N LEU A 30 -6.61 11.24 -5.72
CA LEU A 30 -5.94 9.97 -5.99
C LEU A 30 -6.63 8.82 -5.25
N ILE A 31 -6.95 7.77 -6.01
CA ILE A 31 -7.39 6.48 -5.50
C ILE A 31 -6.15 5.61 -5.31
N ILE A 32 -6.00 5.07 -4.10
CA ILE A 32 -4.92 4.14 -3.76
C ILE A 32 -5.53 2.74 -3.81
N ASN A 33 -5.08 1.92 -4.75
CA ASN A 33 -5.43 0.51 -4.86
C ASN A 33 -4.23 -0.32 -4.45
N GLN A 34 -4.48 -1.34 -3.62
CA GLN A 34 -3.45 -2.25 -3.16
C GLN A 34 -3.88 -3.69 -3.39
N ASP A 35 -2.98 -4.47 -3.96
CA ASP A 35 -3.14 -5.90 -4.21
C ASP A 35 -1.89 -6.63 -3.70
N SER A 36 -2.09 -7.52 -2.72
CA SER A 36 -1.03 -8.20 -2.01
C SER A 36 -1.23 -9.71 -2.09
N THR A 37 -0.18 -10.43 -2.50
CA THR A 37 -0.11 -11.89 -2.48
C THR A 37 0.91 -12.33 -1.41
N TYR A 38 0.41 -12.64 -0.20
CA TYR A 38 1.26 -12.97 0.95
C TYR A 38 2.05 -14.27 0.79
N SER A 39 1.51 -15.25 0.06
CA SER A 39 2.16 -16.55 -0.17
C SER A 39 3.43 -16.46 -1.02
N THR A 40 3.54 -15.44 -1.88
CA THR A 40 4.73 -15.16 -2.71
C THR A 40 5.49 -13.92 -2.24
N GLY A 41 4.99 -13.23 -1.22
CA GLY A 41 5.56 -11.99 -0.71
C GLY A 41 5.46 -10.80 -1.66
N GLN A 42 4.51 -10.82 -2.60
CA GLN A 42 4.33 -9.76 -3.59
C GLN A 42 3.34 -8.71 -3.09
N ILE A 43 3.72 -7.44 -3.13
CA ILE A 43 2.85 -6.30 -2.81
C ILE A 43 2.85 -5.35 -4.00
N THR A 44 1.66 -5.01 -4.48
CA THR A 44 1.46 -4.05 -5.58
C THR A 44 0.62 -2.90 -5.08
N VAL A 45 1.14 -1.67 -5.17
CA VAL A 45 0.40 -0.45 -4.84
C VAL A 45 0.30 0.43 -6.07
N SER A 46 -0.93 0.74 -6.46
CA SER A 46 -1.26 1.57 -7.62
C SER A 46 -1.94 2.85 -7.15
N LEU A 47 -1.43 3.99 -7.60
CA LEU A 47 -2.07 5.29 -7.41
C LEU A 47 -2.62 5.75 -8.75
N THR A 48 -3.93 6.03 -8.79
CA THR A 48 -4.62 6.47 -10.00
C THR A 48 -5.41 7.74 -9.71
N GLU A 49 -5.37 8.69 -10.63
CA GLU A 49 -6.22 9.88 -10.58
C GLU A 49 -7.66 9.52 -10.94
N LYS A 50 -8.63 10.09 -10.22
CA LYS A 50 -10.06 9.82 -10.39
C LYS A 50 -10.67 10.53 -11.59
#